data_AF-A0A945VHH0-F1
#
_entry.id   AF-A0A945VHH0-F1
#
_cell.length_a   1.000
_cell.length_b   1.000
_cell.length_c   1.000
_cell.angle_alpha   90.00
_cell.angle_beta   90.00
_cell.angle_gamma   90.00
#
_symmetry.space_group_name_H-M   'P 1'
#
loop_
_entity.id
_entity.type
_entity.pdbx_description
1 polymer ?
#
loop_
_entity_poly.entity_id
_entity_poly.type
_entity_poly.pdbx_seq_one_letter_code
_entity_poly.pdbx_strand_id
1 'polypeptide(L)'
;MKTNKKNGFTLIELIIVMVILGVMSAVAVPRYLDSISNAEKSSEDAVIAAIKNGLKQHASNSLFEEGRAIWPDNPFEVLSETPAGYNSGDNGMESEIGQLDGVADEDGEWTFDYGNSRITHQRGDNSRFYWAYNKGQQTGDDAVVGTLGDRQDL
;
A
#
# COMPACT_ATOMS: atom_id res chain seq x y z
N MET A 1 -57.23 36.10 9.04
CA MET A 1 -56.87 34.74 8.61
C MET A 1 -55.76 34.87 7.57
N LYS A 2 -54.48 34.61 7.92
CA LYS A 2 -53.35 34.71 6.97
C LYS A 2 -53.32 33.44 6.12
N THR A 3 -53.51 33.57 4.81
CA THR A 3 -53.40 32.47 3.86
C THR A 3 -51.92 32.22 3.55
N ASN A 4 -51.37 31.11 4.04
CA ASN A 4 -50.03 30.67 3.66
C ASN A 4 -50.05 30.24 2.20
N LYS A 5 -49.47 31.04 1.29
CA LYS A 5 -49.14 30.62 -0.08
C LYS A 5 -48.12 29.48 0.01
N LYS A 6 -48.53 28.27 -0.34
CA LYS A 6 -47.60 27.16 -0.56
C LYS A 6 -46.90 27.41 -1.90
N ASN A 7 -45.69 27.94 -1.86
CA ASN A 7 -44.82 28.00 -3.04
C ASN A 7 -44.33 26.59 -3.34
N GLY A 8 -44.92 25.94 -4.35
CA GLY A 8 -44.45 24.64 -4.83
C GLY A 8 -43.23 24.81 -5.74
N PHE A 9 -42.31 23.85 -5.68
CA PHE A 9 -41.14 23.77 -6.58
C PHE A 9 -41.62 23.56 -8.03
N THR A 10 -40.99 24.23 -9.00
CA THR A 10 -41.30 24.00 -10.42
C THR A 10 -40.52 22.82 -10.98
N LEU A 11 -41.10 22.11 -11.96
CA LEU A 11 -40.39 21.04 -12.66
C LEU A 11 -39.15 21.54 -13.39
N ILE A 12 -39.19 22.77 -13.91
CA ILE A 12 -38.04 23.36 -14.62
C ILE A 12 -36.87 23.64 -13.67
N GLU A 13 -37.13 24.08 -12.44
CA GLU A 13 -36.08 24.26 -11.43
C GLU A 13 -35.39 22.94 -11.10
N LEU A 14 -36.14 21.85 -10.96
CA LEU A 14 -35.56 20.54 -10.68
C LEU A 14 -34.70 20.03 -11.86
N ILE A 15 -35.14 20.25 -13.10
CA ILE A 15 -34.39 19.86 -14.31
C ILE A 15 -33.08 20.62 -14.41
N ILE A 16 -33.09 21.95 -14.18
CA ILE A 16 -31.86 22.76 -14.25
C ILE A 16 -30.85 22.30 -13.20
N VAL A 17 -31.30 22.00 -11.98
CA VAL A 17 -30.42 21.47 -10.92
C VAL A 17 -29.82 20.13 -11.33
N MET A 18 -30.60 19.22 -11.90
CA MET A 18 -30.10 17.93 -12.39
C MET A 18 -29.06 18.09 -13.50
N VAL A 19 -29.26 19.03 -14.43
CA VAL A 19 -28.30 19.32 -15.51
C VAL A 19 -26.98 19.84 -14.91
N ILE A 20 -27.03 20.78 -13.97
CA ILE A 20 -25.82 21.32 -13.32
C ILE A 20 -25.08 20.21 -12.55
N LEU A 21 -25.80 19.41 -11.75
CA LEU A 21 -25.21 18.29 -11.03
C LEU A 21 -24.62 17.25 -12.00
N GLY A 22 -25.26 17.01 -13.16
CA GLY A 22 -24.75 16.11 -14.19
C GLY A 22 -23.40 16.57 -14.74
N VAL A 23 -23.27 17.84 -15.11
CA VAL A 23 -22.01 18.41 -15.61
C VAL A 23 -20.92 18.40 -14.52
N MET A 24 -21.28 18.78 -13.29
CA MET A 24 -20.33 18.77 -12.18
C MET A 24 -19.83 17.35 -11.85
N SER A 25 -20.72 16.36 -11.84
CA SER A 25 -20.38 14.96 -11.53
C SER A 25 -19.43 14.37 -12.56
N ALA A 26 -19.62 14.70 -13.84
CA ALA A 26 -18.76 14.24 -14.92
C ALA A 26 -17.28 14.67 -14.76
N VAL A 27 -17.01 15.82 -14.13
CA VAL A 27 -15.65 16.32 -13.88
C VAL A 27 -15.15 15.96 -12.47
N ALA A 28 -16.04 15.98 -11.47
CA ALA A 28 -15.67 15.78 -10.08
C ALA A 28 -15.30 14.32 -9.77
N VAL A 29 -16.05 13.35 -10.32
CA VAL A 29 -15.85 11.92 -10.01
C VAL A 29 -14.47 11.43 -10.48
N PRO A 30 -14.03 11.63 -11.74
CA PRO A 30 -12.71 11.17 -12.17
C PRO A 30 -11.57 11.80 -11.35
N ARG A 31 -11.65 13.10 -11.09
CA ARG A 31 -10.64 13.81 -10.28
C ARG A 31 -10.57 13.30 -8.84
N TYR A 32 -11.70 12.90 -8.28
CA TYR A 32 -11.75 12.34 -6.93
C TYR A 32 -11.08 10.96 -6.88
N LEU A 33 -11.34 10.10 -7.86
CA LEU A 33 -10.68 8.79 -7.99
C LEU A 33 -9.17 8.94 -8.18
N ASP A 34 -8.73 9.86 -9.04
CA ASP A 34 -7.31 10.18 -9.22
C ASP A 34 -6.67 10.65 -7.90
N SER A 35 -7.39 11.44 -7.11
CA SER A 35 -6.90 11.93 -5.81
C SER A 35 -6.73 10.79 -4.80
N ILE A 36 -7.63 9.82 -4.77
CA ILE A 36 -7.52 8.63 -3.91
C ILE A 36 -6.32 7.80 -4.35
N SER A 37 -6.22 7.46 -5.63
CA SER A 37 -5.11 6.65 -6.17
C SER A 37 -3.75 7.28 -5.89
N ASN A 38 -3.64 8.61 -6.03
CA ASN A 38 -2.41 9.34 -5.69
C ASN A 38 -2.10 9.34 -4.19
N ALA A 39 -3.13 9.41 -3.34
CA ALA A 39 -2.96 9.35 -1.88
C ALA A 39 -2.49 7.96 -1.43
N GLU A 40 -3.06 6.89 -1.98
CA GLU A 40 -2.64 5.50 -1.72
C GLU A 40 -1.20 5.28 -2.18
N LYS A 41 -0.85 5.69 -3.40
CA LYS A 41 0.54 5.69 -3.90
C LYS A 41 1.49 6.43 -2.96
N SER A 42 1.11 7.61 -2.48
CA SER A 42 1.95 8.38 -1.56
C SER A 42 2.10 7.71 -0.19
N SER A 43 1.07 6.98 0.27
CA SER A 43 1.11 6.20 1.51
C SER A 43 2.07 5.02 1.38
N GLU A 44 1.98 4.28 0.28
CA GLU A 44 2.92 3.20 -0.05
C GLU A 44 4.37 3.69 -0.09
N ASP A 45 4.61 4.81 -0.79
CA ASP A 45 5.95 5.39 -0.91
C ASP A 45 6.51 5.76 0.48
N ALA A 46 5.66 6.21 1.41
CA ALA A 46 6.06 6.50 2.79
C ALA A 46 6.40 5.23 3.59
N VAL A 47 5.59 4.18 3.49
CA VAL A 47 5.86 2.88 4.12
C VAL A 47 7.18 2.30 3.62
N ILE A 48 7.36 2.26 2.30
CA ILE A 48 8.58 1.73 1.68
C ILE A 48 9.80 2.59 2.02
N ALA A 49 9.67 3.91 2.10
CA ALA A 49 10.74 4.78 2.57
C ALA A 49 11.13 4.50 4.03
N ALA A 50 10.14 4.25 4.91
CA ALA A 50 10.38 3.87 6.29
C ALA A 50 11.14 2.54 6.37
N ILE A 51 10.73 1.53 5.60
CA ILE A 51 11.42 0.24 5.50
C ILE A 51 12.85 0.44 5.00
N LYS A 52 13.07 1.19 3.91
CA LYS A 52 14.43 1.47 3.38
C LYS A 52 15.33 2.12 4.43
N ASN A 53 14.80 3.04 5.23
CA ASN A 53 15.57 3.71 6.28
C ASN A 53 15.85 2.76 7.45
N GLY A 54 14.86 1.97 7.88
CA GLY A 54 15.04 0.96 8.91
C GLY A 54 16.04 -0.12 8.52
N LEU A 55 16.02 -0.59 7.26
CA LEU A 55 17.01 -1.54 6.72
C LEU A 55 18.43 -0.98 6.76
N LYS A 56 18.61 0.30 6.40
CA LYS A 56 19.92 0.98 6.52
C LYS A 56 20.37 1.09 7.97
N GLN A 57 19.46 1.43 8.88
CA GLN A 57 19.77 1.53 10.30
C GLN A 57 20.14 0.17 10.90
N HIS A 58 19.35 -0.86 10.60
CA HIS A 58 19.60 -2.24 11.03
C HIS A 58 20.96 -2.72 10.53
N ALA A 59 21.24 -2.54 9.24
CA ALA A 59 22.54 -2.88 8.65
C ALA A 59 23.71 -2.15 9.32
N SER A 60 23.54 -0.88 9.69
CA SER A 60 24.56 -0.11 10.41
C SER A 60 24.80 -0.65 11.82
N ASN A 61 23.76 -1.09 12.51
CA ASN A 61 23.87 -1.66 13.86
C ASN A 61 24.56 -3.04 13.81
N SER A 62 24.14 -3.92 12.89
CA SER A 62 24.79 -5.24 12.70
C SER A 62 26.25 -5.09 12.29
N LEU A 63 26.60 -4.06 11.52
CA LEU A 63 28.00 -3.79 11.18
C LEU A 63 28.86 -3.51 12.42
N PHE A 64 28.29 -2.84 13.42
CA PHE A 64 28.99 -2.55 14.67
C PHE A 64 29.09 -3.77 15.59
N GLU A 65 28.01 -4.55 15.69
CA GLU A 65 27.91 -5.68 16.62
C GLU A 65 28.57 -6.96 16.08
N GLU A 66 28.37 -7.25 14.80
CA GLU A 66 28.77 -8.50 14.13
C GLU A 66 29.90 -8.29 13.12
N GLY A 67 30.32 -7.04 12.89
CA GLY A 67 31.35 -6.70 11.91
C GLY A 67 30.88 -6.79 10.45
N ARG A 68 29.56 -6.95 10.21
CA ARG A 68 28.98 -7.05 8.87
C ARG A 68 27.62 -6.38 8.78
N ALA A 69 27.35 -5.70 7.66
CA ALA A 69 26.04 -5.14 7.35
C ALA A 69 25.07 -6.24 6.90
N ILE A 70 24.03 -6.48 7.68
CA ILE A 70 23.03 -7.53 7.46
C ILE A 70 21.65 -6.90 7.27
N TRP A 71 20.83 -7.48 6.39
CA TRP A 71 19.39 -7.18 6.31
C TRP A 71 18.59 -8.37 6.87
N PRO A 72 17.49 -8.13 7.59
CA PRO A 72 16.69 -9.18 8.21
C PRO A 72 15.97 -10.05 7.17
N ASP A 73 15.41 -11.16 7.63
CA ASP A 73 14.65 -12.06 6.77
C ASP A 73 13.34 -11.41 6.32
N ASN A 74 12.68 -10.71 7.23
CA ASN A 74 11.47 -9.95 6.96
C ASN A 74 11.76 -8.44 7.04
N PRO A 75 11.53 -7.67 5.96
CA PRO A 75 11.79 -6.23 5.94
C PRO A 75 10.89 -5.41 6.87
N PHE A 76 9.77 -5.94 7.37
CA PHE A 76 8.91 -5.24 8.32
C PHE A 76 9.47 -5.22 9.75
N GLU A 77 10.42 -6.11 10.08
CA GLU A 77 11.03 -6.19 11.42
C GLU A 77 11.89 -4.97 11.78
N VAL A 78 12.27 -4.16 10.78
CA VAL A 78 13.04 -2.93 11.01
C VAL A 78 12.17 -1.74 11.45
N LEU A 79 10.85 -1.87 11.37
CA LEU A 79 9.92 -0.82 11.73
C LEU A 79 9.59 -0.89 13.22
N SER A 80 9.46 0.27 13.86
CA SER A 80 8.97 0.34 15.23
C SER A 80 7.48 0.01 15.34
N GLU A 81 6.72 0.35 14.29
CA GLU A 81 5.31 0.05 14.14
C GLU A 81 5.06 -0.40 12.70
N THR A 82 4.40 -1.53 12.52
CA THR A 82 4.03 -2.03 11.19
C THR A 82 2.90 -1.19 10.61
N PRO A 83 2.81 -1.05 9.27
CA PRO A 83 1.72 -0.31 8.66
C PRO A 83 0.36 -0.93 9.02
N ALA A 84 -0.68 -0.10 9.00
CA ALA A 84 -2.05 -0.60 9.12
C ALA A 84 -2.33 -1.61 7.99
N GLY A 85 -2.99 -2.72 8.33
CA GLY A 85 -3.24 -3.80 7.39
C GLY A 85 -2.07 -4.77 7.21
N TYR A 86 -0.95 -4.61 7.91
CA TYR A 86 0.10 -5.64 7.87
C TYR A 86 -0.39 -6.97 8.46
N ASN A 87 -0.36 -8.02 7.64
CA ASN A 87 -0.72 -9.37 8.00
C ASN A 87 0.54 -10.24 7.98
N SER A 88 1.01 -10.66 9.15
CA SER A 88 2.16 -11.57 9.27
C SER A 88 1.77 -13.05 9.07
N GLY A 89 0.47 -13.35 9.08
CA GLY A 89 -0.08 -14.68 8.93
C GLY A 89 -0.23 -15.11 7.48
N ASP A 90 -0.40 -14.16 6.56
CA ASP A 90 -0.38 -14.37 5.11
C ASP A 90 1.04 -14.10 4.59
N ASN A 91 1.88 -15.13 4.51
CA ASN A 91 3.31 -14.96 4.25
C ASN A 91 3.92 -15.93 3.23
N GLY A 92 3.13 -16.83 2.64
CA GLY A 92 3.62 -17.75 1.61
C GLY A 92 4.33 -18.99 2.17
N MET A 93 4.32 -19.20 3.49
CA MET A 93 4.91 -20.38 4.14
C MET A 93 3.88 -21.17 4.97
N GLU A 94 2.65 -20.69 5.05
CA GLU A 94 1.52 -21.37 5.66
C GLU A 94 1.18 -22.65 4.90
N SER A 95 0.63 -23.62 5.62
CA SER A 95 0.36 -24.94 5.06
C SER A 95 -0.85 -24.98 4.12
N GLU A 96 -1.54 -23.85 3.91
CA GLU A 96 -2.76 -23.74 3.11
C GLU A 96 -2.48 -23.02 1.79
N ILE A 97 -2.37 -23.81 0.72
CA ILE A 97 -2.05 -23.35 -0.64
C ILE A 97 -3.30 -22.70 -1.26
N GLY A 98 -3.54 -21.43 -0.94
CA GLY A 98 -4.44 -20.56 -1.69
C GLY A 98 -3.81 -20.12 -3.02
N GLN A 99 -4.62 -19.58 -3.94
CA GLN A 99 -4.14 -19.04 -5.21
C GLN A 99 -3.32 -17.74 -5.05
N LEU A 100 -3.23 -17.20 -3.83
CA LEU A 100 -2.63 -15.92 -3.45
C LEU A 100 -1.85 -16.02 -2.13
N ASP A 101 -1.34 -17.20 -1.80
CA ASP A 101 -0.54 -17.47 -0.60
C ASP A 101 0.67 -16.50 -0.49
N GLY A 102 0.73 -15.72 0.58
CA GLY A 102 1.71 -14.65 0.83
C GLY A 102 1.43 -13.33 0.11
N VAL A 103 0.37 -13.24 -0.69
CA VAL A 103 0.03 -12.07 -1.51
C VAL A 103 -1.20 -11.38 -0.95
N ALA A 104 -1.04 -10.11 -0.57
CA ALA A 104 -2.10 -9.23 -0.12
C ALA A 104 -3.36 -9.38 -0.98
N ASP A 105 -4.46 -9.78 -0.34
CA ASP A 105 -5.73 -10.07 -0.97
C ASP A 105 -6.93 -9.33 -0.36
N GLU A 106 -6.73 -8.67 0.78
CA GLU A 106 -7.67 -7.72 1.38
C GLU A 106 -7.30 -6.25 1.11
N ASP A 107 -8.29 -5.37 1.05
CA ASP A 107 -8.06 -3.95 0.78
C ASP A 107 -7.26 -3.27 1.91
N GLY A 108 -6.16 -2.62 1.54
CA GLY A 108 -5.24 -1.98 2.48
C GLY A 108 -4.25 -2.95 3.12
N GLU A 109 -4.28 -4.24 2.78
CA GLU A 109 -3.41 -5.26 3.36
C GLU A 109 -1.97 -5.11 2.90
N TRP A 110 -1.03 -5.36 3.82
CA TRP A 110 0.40 -5.48 3.54
C TRP A 110 0.88 -6.86 3.94
N THR A 111 1.67 -7.51 3.10
CA THR A 111 2.24 -8.82 3.41
C THR A 111 3.71 -8.89 3.03
N PHE A 112 4.41 -9.89 3.57
CA PHE A 112 5.72 -10.28 3.08
C PHE A 112 5.65 -11.74 2.59
N ASP A 113 5.67 -11.89 1.27
CA ASP A 113 5.70 -13.17 0.56
C ASP A 113 7.13 -13.72 0.65
N TYR A 114 7.37 -14.64 1.58
CA TYR A 114 8.69 -15.26 1.71
C TYR A 114 9.03 -16.14 0.51
N GLY A 115 8.03 -16.78 -0.13
CA GLY A 115 8.21 -17.67 -1.27
C GLY A 115 8.80 -16.97 -2.50
N ASN A 116 8.38 -15.72 -2.74
CA ASN A 116 8.87 -14.88 -3.83
C ASN A 116 9.80 -13.75 -3.39
N SER A 117 10.07 -13.63 -2.08
CA SER A 117 10.90 -12.59 -1.47
C SER A 117 10.46 -11.19 -1.91
N ARG A 118 9.24 -10.81 -1.56
CA ARG A 118 8.68 -9.50 -1.93
C ARG A 118 7.69 -9.00 -0.89
N ILE A 119 7.65 -7.68 -0.74
CA ILE A 119 6.56 -7.01 -0.04
C ILE A 119 5.40 -6.88 -1.02
N THR A 120 4.16 -7.13 -0.57
CA THR A 120 2.98 -6.91 -1.41
C THR A 120 1.96 -6.00 -0.69
N HIS A 121 1.16 -5.28 -1.48
CA HIS A 121 0.09 -4.42 -1.00
C HIS A 121 -1.10 -4.40 -1.98
N GLN A 122 -2.33 -4.40 -1.45
CA GLN A 122 -3.55 -4.21 -2.23
C GLN A 122 -4.21 -2.87 -1.85
N ARG A 123 -4.56 -2.06 -2.86
CA ARG A 123 -5.32 -0.81 -2.70
C ARG A 123 -6.83 -1.04 -2.63
N GLY A 124 -7.59 0.00 -2.26
CA GLY A 124 -9.06 -0.07 -2.17
C GLY A 124 -9.79 -0.21 -3.51
N ASP A 125 -9.09 -0.13 -4.63
CA ASP A 125 -9.60 -0.45 -5.98
C ASP A 125 -9.21 -1.87 -6.44
N ASN A 126 -8.72 -2.70 -5.51
CA ASN A 126 -8.18 -4.04 -5.73
C ASN A 126 -6.93 -4.10 -6.63
N SER A 127 -6.32 -2.96 -7.00
CA SER A 127 -5.01 -2.98 -7.64
C SER A 127 -3.94 -3.45 -6.66
N ARG A 128 -3.04 -4.30 -7.13
CA ARG A 128 -1.98 -4.91 -6.30
C ARG A 128 -0.62 -4.49 -6.80
N PHE A 129 0.25 -4.22 -5.84
CA PHE A 129 1.62 -3.83 -6.09
C PHE A 129 2.56 -4.65 -5.25
N TYR A 130 3.79 -4.79 -5.73
CA TYR A 130 4.85 -5.43 -4.99
C TYR A 130 6.19 -4.70 -5.12
N TRP A 131 7.08 -5.01 -4.17
CA TRP A 131 8.46 -4.56 -4.15
C TRP A 131 9.36 -5.77 -3.92
N ALA A 132 10.19 -6.10 -4.91
CA ALA A 132 11.15 -7.17 -4.80
C ALA A 132 12.13 -6.88 -3.66
N TYR A 133 12.30 -7.85 -2.77
CA TYR A 133 13.19 -7.75 -1.63
C TYR A 133 14.24 -8.85 -1.71
N ASN A 134 15.51 -8.46 -1.59
CA ASN A 134 16.60 -9.41 -1.47
C ASN A 134 17.43 -9.00 -0.27
N LYS A 135 17.46 -9.83 0.78
CA LYS A 135 18.28 -9.54 1.96
C LYS A 135 19.78 -9.59 1.66
N GLY A 136 20.21 -10.12 0.52
CA GLY A 136 21.61 -10.26 0.14
C GLY A 136 22.23 -11.57 0.64
N GLN A 137 23.51 -11.77 0.35
CA GLN A 137 24.28 -12.91 0.85
C GLN A 137 24.91 -12.54 2.18
N GLN A 138 24.41 -13.16 3.25
CA GLN A 138 24.80 -12.82 4.62
C GLN A 138 25.96 -13.67 5.16
N THR A 139 26.35 -14.72 4.42
CA THR A 139 27.40 -15.66 4.82
C THR A 139 28.49 -15.77 3.75
N GLY A 140 29.66 -16.30 4.13
CA GLY A 140 30.77 -16.55 3.21
C GLY A 140 31.52 -15.30 2.73
N ASP A 141 32.41 -15.54 1.76
CA ASP A 141 33.31 -14.53 1.17
C ASP A 141 32.61 -13.66 0.11
N ASP A 142 31.49 -14.13 -0.46
CA ASP A 142 30.64 -13.41 -1.43
C ASP A 142 29.57 -12.55 -0.75
N ALA A 143 29.93 -11.91 0.36
CA ALA A 143 29.01 -11.09 1.14
C ALA A 143 28.52 -9.88 0.34
N VAL A 144 27.20 -9.71 0.19
CA VAL A 144 26.61 -8.58 -0.53
C VAL A 144 25.40 -8.06 0.25
N VAL A 145 25.35 -6.73 0.44
CA VAL A 145 24.23 -6.06 1.11
C VAL A 145 22.95 -6.22 0.28
N GLY A 146 21.81 -6.31 0.94
CA GLY A 146 20.52 -6.50 0.29
C GLY A 146 20.08 -5.36 -0.64
N THR A 147 19.01 -5.62 -1.39
CA THR A 147 18.35 -4.66 -2.28
C THR A 147 16.85 -4.66 -2.06
N LEU A 148 16.23 -3.49 -2.18
CA LEU A 148 14.78 -3.33 -2.21
C LEU A 148 14.40 -2.59 -3.50
N GLY A 149 13.63 -3.26 -4.35
CA GLY A 149 13.25 -2.78 -5.68
C GLY A 149 12.26 -1.62 -5.65
N ASP A 150 11.97 -1.12 -6.84
CA ASP A 150 10.90 -0.15 -7.07
C ASP A 150 9.55 -0.86 -7.14
N ARG A 151 8.47 -0.07 -7.02
CA ARG A 151 7.10 -0.57 -7.08
C ARG A 151 6.79 -1.17 -8.45
N GLN A 152 6.17 -2.34 -8.45
CA GLN A 152 5.73 -3.03 -9.66
C GLN A 152 4.28 -3.48 -9.51
N ASP A 153 3.54 -3.52 -10.62
CA ASP A 153 2.20 -4.11 -10.67
C ASP A 153 2.29 -5.64 -10.50
N LEU A 154 1.36 -6.21 -9.74
CA LEU A 154 1.29 -7.65 -9.50
C LEU A 154 0.27 -8.35 -10.40
#